data_AF-A0A0F9LD12-F1
#
_entry.id   AF-A0A0F9LD12-F1
#
_cell.length_a   1.000
_cell.length_b   1.000
_cell.length_c   1.000
_cell.angle_alpha   90.00
_cell.angle_beta   90.00
_cell.angle_gamma   90.00
#
_symmetry.space_group_name_H-M   'P 1'
#
loop_
_entity.id
_entity.type
_entity.pdbx_description
1 polymer ?
#
loop_
_entity_poly.entity_id
_entity_poly.type
_entity_poly.pdbx_seq_one_letter_code
_entity_poly.pdbx_strand_id
1 'polypeptide(L)'
;MKKKYCKVIKDYRSTCSDPLIITKGEILKVEKRESEWTGWIWCINKVEQGGWVPENYLEIYENSCKTLQNYNATELSAKIGEELIIEKEESGWIWSTNKQGKSGWIPLRNIQII
;
A
#
# COMPACT_ATOMS: atom_id res chain seq x y z
N MET A 1 -4.63 19.29 -12.18
CA MET A 1 -5.63 18.32 -11.65
C MET A 1 -6.07 18.80 -10.26
N LYS A 2 -7.35 18.67 -9.91
CA LYS A 2 -7.84 19.02 -8.56
C LYS A 2 -7.39 17.94 -7.57
N LYS A 3 -6.82 18.36 -6.43
CA LYS A 3 -6.49 17.45 -5.33
C LYS A 3 -7.78 16.86 -4.76
N LYS A 4 -7.80 15.56 -4.49
CA LYS A 4 -8.87 14.88 -3.76
C LYS A 4 -8.48 14.82 -2.28
N TYR A 5 -9.46 14.97 -1.41
CA TYR A 5 -9.26 14.96 0.03
C TYR A 5 -10.12 13.87 0.67
N CYS A 6 -9.70 13.41 1.83
CA CYS A 6 -10.55 12.59 2.69
C CYS A 6 -10.35 12.96 4.15
N LYS A 7 -11.33 12.58 4.96
CA LYS A 7 -11.27 12.60 6.41
C LYS A 7 -11.21 11.18 6.95
N VAL A 8 -10.34 10.93 7.91
CA VAL A 8 -10.26 9.65 8.61
C VAL A 8 -11.49 9.51 9.51
N ILE A 9 -12.25 8.44 9.33
CA ILE A 9 -13.48 8.13 10.10
C ILE A 9 -13.26 7.01 11.12
N LYS A 10 -12.12 6.31 11.04
CA LYS A 10 -11.72 5.28 12.01
C LYS A 10 -10.19 5.26 12.13
N ASP A 11 -9.67 5.24 13.36
CA ASP A 11 -8.24 5.10 13.63
C ASP A 11 -7.62 3.96 12.81
N TYR A 12 -6.49 4.26 12.19
CA TYR A 12 -5.65 3.29 11.50
C TYR A 12 -4.24 3.34 12.10
N ARG A 13 -3.73 2.19 12.53
CA ARG A 13 -2.38 2.06 13.08
C ARG A 13 -1.63 1.06 12.21
N SER A 14 -0.65 1.56 11.47
CA SER A 14 0.28 0.72 10.74
C SER A 14 1.05 -0.16 11.71
N THR A 15 1.14 -1.45 11.39
CA THR A 15 2.05 -2.41 12.03
C THR A 15 3.31 -2.64 11.18
N CYS A 16 3.40 -2.01 10.01
CA CYS A 16 4.51 -2.15 9.08
C CYS A 16 5.69 -1.27 9.52
N SER A 17 6.66 -1.88 10.21
CA SER A 17 7.89 -1.19 10.65
C SER A 17 8.99 -1.13 9.59
N ASP A 18 8.99 -2.09 8.65
CA ASP A 18 9.98 -2.18 7.57
C ASP A 18 9.26 -2.38 6.22
N PRO A 19 8.83 -1.30 5.56
CA PRO A 19 8.04 -1.40 4.35
C PRO A 19 8.87 -1.89 3.18
N LEU A 20 8.31 -2.86 2.46
CA LEU A 20 8.88 -3.33 1.20
C LEU A 20 8.87 -2.20 0.16
N ILE A 21 10.06 -1.81 -0.31
CA ILE A 21 10.27 -0.86 -1.40
C ILE A 21 10.78 -1.63 -2.62
N ILE A 22 10.09 -1.51 -3.75
CA ILE A 22 10.43 -2.25 -4.97
C ILE A 22 10.52 -1.32 -6.17
N THR A 23 11.44 -1.67 -7.07
CA THR A 23 11.65 -0.94 -8.33
C THR A 23 11.06 -1.71 -9.49
N LYS A 24 10.56 -1.02 -10.52
CA LYS A 24 10.08 -1.64 -11.76
C LYS A 24 11.12 -2.61 -12.35
N GLY A 25 10.66 -3.80 -12.75
CA GLY A 25 11.47 -4.85 -13.35
C GLY A 25 12.20 -5.75 -12.36
N GLU A 26 12.08 -5.49 -11.06
CA GLU A 26 12.61 -6.33 -10.00
C GLU A 26 11.89 -7.69 -9.97
N ILE A 27 12.62 -8.74 -9.61
CA ILE A 27 12.08 -10.09 -9.43
C ILE A 27 11.96 -10.37 -7.94
N LEU A 28 10.76 -10.75 -7.51
CA LEU A 28 10.42 -11.09 -6.13
C LEU A 28 9.96 -12.54 -6.05
N LYS A 29 10.13 -13.15 -4.87
CA LYS A 29 9.48 -14.43 -4.54
C LYS A 29 8.04 -14.16 -4.13
N VAL A 30 7.11 -14.97 -4.61
CA VAL A 30 5.71 -14.92 -4.21
C VAL A 30 5.48 -15.97 -3.11
N GLU A 31 4.82 -15.57 -2.02
CA GLU A 31 4.34 -16.51 -1.01
C GLU A 31 2.83 -16.42 -0.88
N LYS A 32 2.17 -17.57 -0.89
CA LYS A 32 0.74 -17.63 -0.59
C LYS A 32 0.54 -17.37 0.89
N ARG A 33 -0.11 -16.26 1.21
CA ARG A 33 -0.55 -15.90 2.56
C ARG A 33 -2.01 -15.53 2.52
N GLU A 34 -2.75 -15.93 3.54
CA GLU A 34 -4.12 -15.50 3.70
C GLU A 34 -4.16 -14.02 4.07
N SER A 35 -5.06 -13.28 3.44
CA SER A 35 -5.30 -11.87 3.71
C SER A 35 -6.79 -11.60 3.62
N GLU A 36 -7.30 -10.73 4.48
CA GLU A 36 -8.66 -10.19 4.33
C GLU A 36 -8.77 -9.25 3.11
N TRP A 37 -7.65 -8.84 2.52
CA TRP A 37 -7.57 -7.88 1.42
C TRP A 37 -7.42 -8.58 0.07
N THR A 38 -8.46 -8.49 -0.74
CA THR A 38 -8.46 -8.97 -2.13
C THR A 38 -7.53 -8.13 -3.01
N GLY A 39 -6.83 -8.76 -3.95
CA GLY A 39 -5.94 -8.06 -4.90
C GLY A 39 -4.53 -7.75 -4.35
N TRP A 40 -4.16 -8.36 -3.22
CA TRP A 40 -2.84 -8.19 -2.60
C TRP A 40 -2.09 -9.53 -2.53
N ILE A 41 -0.82 -9.50 -2.91
CA ILE A 41 0.07 -10.66 -2.92
C ILE A 41 1.26 -10.39 -2.00
N TRP A 42 1.59 -11.35 -1.15
CA TRP A 42 2.78 -11.24 -0.31
C TRP A 42 4.02 -11.57 -1.14
N CYS A 43 4.93 -10.60 -1.22
CA CYS A 43 6.17 -10.71 -1.97
C CYS A 43 7.37 -10.58 -1.03
N ILE A 44 8.48 -11.24 -1.39
CA ILE A 44 9.75 -11.17 -0.67
C ILE A 44 10.86 -10.79 -1.66
N ASN A 45 11.65 -9.77 -1.31
CA ASN A 45 12.79 -9.35 -2.11
C ASN A 45 14.05 -10.19 -1.82
N LYS A 46 15.15 -9.89 -2.51
CA LYS A 46 16.41 -10.65 -2.38
C LYS A 46 17.11 -10.52 -1.03
N VAL A 47 16.70 -9.56 -0.19
CA VAL A 47 17.24 -9.35 1.16
C VAL A 47 16.28 -9.85 2.24
N GLU A 48 15.34 -10.74 1.86
CA GLU A 48 14.34 -11.36 2.74
C GLU A 48 13.38 -10.36 3.42
N GLN A 49 13.22 -9.16 2.87
CA GLN A 49 12.17 -8.23 3.30
C GLN A 49 10.86 -8.59 2.59
N GLY A 50 9.80 -8.70 3.39
CA GLY A 50 8.48 -9.09 2.91
C GLY A 50 7.45 -7.97 3.03
N GLY A 51 6.53 -7.89 2.08
CA GLY A 51 5.44 -6.93 2.11
C GLY A 51 4.31 -7.28 1.15
N TRP A 52 3.15 -6.70 1.40
CA TRP A 52 1.99 -6.80 0.50
C TRP A 52 2.19 -5.89 -0.70
N VAL A 53 2.00 -6.44 -1.90
CA VAL A 53 2.07 -5.72 -3.18
C VAL A 53 0.76 -5.93 -3.93
N PRO A 54 0.19 -4.89 -4.56
CA PRO A 54 -1.00 -5.05 -5.38
C PRO A 54 -0.75 -6.03 -6.53
N GLU A 55 -1.67 -6.95 -6.77
CA GLU A 55 -1.59 -7.94 -7.85
C GLU A 55 -1.42 -7.26 -9.22
N ASN A 56 -2.12 -6.15 -9.44
CA ASN A 56 -2.03 -5.33 -10.66
C ASN A 56 -0.61 -4.77 -10.92
N TYR A 57 0.27 -4.79 -9.92
CA TYR A 57 1.62 -4.25 -10.03
C TYR A 57 2.64 -5.34 -10.35
N LEU A 58 2.17 -6.58 -10.56
CA LEU A 58 2.98 -7.77 -10.72
C LEU A 58 2.63 -8.49 -12.02
N GLU A 59 3.66 -8.99 -12.68
CA GLU A 59 3.56 -10.07 -13.65
C GLU A 59 3.93 -11.36 -12.93
N ILE A 60 2.93 -12.19 -12.63
CA ILE A 60 3.08 -13.36 -11.75
C ILE A 60 3.46 -14.59 -12.57
N TYR A 61 4.46 -15.32 -12.09
CA TYR A 61 4.86 -16.66 -12.51
C TYR A 61 4.59 -17.64 -11.35
N GLU A 62 4.93 -18.93 -11.50
CA GLU A 62 4.58 -19.95 -10.51
C GLU A 62 4.98 -19.59 -9.05
N ASN A 63 6.26 -19.29 -8.81
CA ASN A 63 6.81 -19.02 -7.47
C ASN A 63 7.48 -17.65 -7.35
N SER A 64 7.34 -16.81 -8.37
CA SER A 64 7.98 -15.50 -8.46
C SER A 64 7.12 -14.53 -9.24
N CYS A 65 7.48 -13.26 -9.19
CA CYS A 65 6.84 -12.24 -10.02
C CYS A 65 7.85 -11.19 -10.45
N LYS A 66 7.57 -10.54 -11.58
CA LYS A 66 8.26 -9.34 -12.03
C LYS A 66 7.42 -8.11 -11.72
N THR A 67 8.03 -7.10 -11.12
CA THR A 67 7.32 -5.85 -10.80
C THR A 67 7.11 -5.00 -12.06
N LEU A 68 5.91 -4.48 -12.24
CA LEU A 68 5.54 -3.67 -13.41
C LEU A 68 5.78 -2.17 -13.20
N GLN A 69 5.93 -1.75 -11.95
CA GLN A 69 6.18 -0.35 -11.56
C GLN A 69 6.91 -0.25 -10.22
N ASN A 70 7.38 0.95 -9.89
CA ASN A 70 7.89 1.26 -8.56
C ASN A 70 6.75 1.22 -7.55
N TYR A 71 7.01 0.70 -6.36
CA TYR A 71 6.02 0.62 -5.30
C TYR A 71 6.66 0.73 -3.92
N ASN A 72 5.91 1.29 -3.00
CA ASN A 72 6.29 1.50 -1.62
C ASN A 72 5.13 0.99 -0.74
N ALA A 73 5.40 -0.02 0.08
CA ALA A 73 4.43 -0.63 0.98
C ALA A 73 4.21 0.15 2.28
N THR A 74 4.80 1.35 2.42
CA THR A 74 4.63 2.20 3.62
C THR A 74 3.16 2.46 3.88
N GLU A 75 2.72 2.17 5.09
CA GLU A 75 1.39 2.48 5.58
C GLU A 75 1.40 3.74 6.45
N LEU A 76 0.34 4.55 6.36
CA LEU A 76 0.21 5.79 7.12
C LEU A 76 -0.72 5.58 8.32
N SER A 77 -0.16 5.53 9.52
CA SER A 77 -0.95 5.64 10.74
C SER A 77 -1.67 6.99 10.79
N ALA A 78 -2.97 6.96 11.07
CA ALA A 78 -3.81 8.16 11.13
C ALA A 78 -4.93 8.02 12.17
N LYS A 79 -5.28 9.15 12.78
CA LYS A 79 -6.32 9.28 13.79
C LYS A 79 -7.62 9.78 13.19
N ILE A 80 -8.73 9.34 13.78
CA ILE A 80 -10.06 9.85 13.43
C ILE A 80 -10.06 11.39 13.43
N GLY A 81 -10.65 11.96 12.39
CA GLY A 81 -10.71 13.40 12.18
C GLY A 81 -9.56 14.00 11.39
N GLU A 82 -8.44 13.28 11.19
CA GLU A 82 -7.36 13.76 10.33
C GLU A 82 -7.81 13.92 8.87
N GLU A 83 -7.31 14.97 8.22
CA GLU A 83 -7.52 15.23 6.80
C GLU A 83 -6.28 14.82 6.03
N LEU A 84 -6.49 14.07 4.95
CA LEU A 84 -5.44 13.55 4.09
C LEU A 84 -5.67 13.99 2.64
N ILE A 85 -4.58 14.18 1.92
CA ILE A 85 -4.59 14.38 0.47
C ILE A 85 -4.47 13.02 -0.18
N ILE A 86 -5.41 12.67 -1.07
CA ILE A 86 -5.39 11.42 -1.82
C ILE A 86 -4.57 11.63 -3.09
N GLU A 87 -3.59 10.76 -3.32
CA GLU A 87 -2.74 10.78 -4.52
C GLU A 87 -3.12 9.67 -5.49
N LYS A 88 -3.38 8.47 -4.97
CA LYS A 88 -3.85 7.32 -5.76
C LYS A 88 -4.63 6.34 -4.90
N GLU A 89 -5.40 5.50 -5.57
CA GLU A 89 -6.15 4.39 -4.99
C GLU A 89 -5.67 3.10 -5.66
N GLU A 90 -5.57 2.02 -4.89
CA GLU A 90 -5.25 0.69 -5.38
C GLU A 90 -5.84 -0.36 -4.45
N SER A 91 -6.55 -1.33 -5.03
CA SER A 91 -7.01 -2.55 -4.34
C SER A 91 -7.61 -2.32 -2.94
N GLY A 92 -8.45 -1.29 -2.80
CA GLY A 92 -9.14 -0.96 -1.55
C GLY A 92 -8.37 -0.05 -0.57
N TRP A 93 -7.22 0.48 -0.99
CA TRP A 93 -6.38 1.38 -0.20
C TRP A 93 -6.07 2.66 -0.95
N ILE A 94 -5.75 3.73 -0.22
CA ILE A 94 -5.33 5.01 -0.80
C ILE A 94 -3.93 5.37 -0.33
N TRP A 95 -3.08 5.77 -1.26
CA TRP A 95 -1.82 6.42 -0.94
C TRP A 95 -2.14 7.89 -0.67
N SER A 96 -1.86 8.31 0.56
CA SER A 96 -2.25 9.63 1.03
C SER A 96 -1.14 10.32 1.79
N THR A 97 -1.20 11.64 1.83
CA THR A 97 -0.26 12.50 2.56
C THR A 97 -0.99 13.33 3.60
N ASN A 98 -0.52 13.30 4.86
CA ASN A 98 -1.10 14.08 5.95
C ASN A 98 -0.53 15.52 6.02
N LYS A 99 -1.07 16.34 6.93
CA LYS A 99 -0.61 17.74 7.14
C LYS A 99 0.86 17.87 7.59
N GLN A 100 1.46 16.80 8.10
CA GLN A 100 2.88 16.75 8.49
C GLN A 100 3.79 16.35 7.32
N GLY A 101 3.24 16.10 6.13
CA GLY A 101 4.00 15.67 4.95
C GLY A 101 4.38 14.19 4.96
N LYS A 102 3.82 13.38 5.86
CA LYS A 102 4.03 11.92 5.86
C LYS A 102 3.08 11.25 4.88
N SER A 103 3.61 10.36 4.06
CA SER A 103 2.84 9.62 3.05
C SER A 103 2.80 8.12 3.34
N GLY A 104 1.70 7.48 2.98
CA GLY A 104 1.55 6.04 3.10
C GLY A 104 0.15 5.56 2.73
N TRP A 105 -0.02 4.24 2.67
CA TRP A 105 -1.30 3.58 2.44
C TRP A 105 -2.19 3.62 3.68
N ILE A 106 -3.47 3.92 3.48
CA ILE A 106 -4.54 3.75 4.48
C ILE A 106 -5.75 3.08 3.79
N PRO A 107 -6.49 2.17 4.45
CA PRO A 107 -7.62 1.51 3.83
C PRO A 107 -8.78 2.46 3.54
N LEU A 108 -9.50 2.23 2.44
CA LEU A 108 -10.74 2.97 2.13
C LEU A 108 -11.78 2.86 3.26
N ARG A 109 -11.86 1.71 3.94
CA ARG A 109 -12.79 1.50 5.07
C ARG A 109 -12.52 2.40 6.28
N ASN A 110 -11.37 3.07 6.32
CA ASN A 110 -10.96 3.96 7.41
C ASN A 110 -11.22 5.44 7.10
N ILE A 111 -11.66 5.79 5.90
CA ILE A 111 -11.78 7.18 5.43
C ILE A 111 -13.14 7.47 4.80
N GLN A 112 -13.44 8.76 4.65
CA GLN A 112 -14.53 9.29 3.85
C GLN A 112 -13.98 10.38 2.93
N ILE A 113 -14.18 10.25 1.62
CA ILE A 113 -13.79 11.26 0.63
C ILE A 113 -14.64 12.52 0.82
N ILE A 114 -14.01 13.70 0.74
CA ILE A 114 -14.63 15.02 0.93
C ILE A 114 -14.29 15.98 -0.22
#